data_AF-A0A950UWH2-F1
#
_entry.id   AF-A0A950UWH2-F1
#
_cell.length_a   1.000
_cell.length_b   1.000
_cell.length_c   1.000
_cell.angle_alpha   90.00
_cell.angle_beta   90.00
_cell.angle_gamma   90.00
#
_symmetry.space_group_name_H-M   'P 1'
#
loop_
_entity.id
_entity.type
_entity.pdbx_description
1 polymer ?
#
loop_
_entity_poly.entity_id
_entity_poly.type
_entity_poly.pdbx_seq_one_letter_code
_entity_poly.pdbx_strand_id
1 'polypeptide(L)' 'GGLVYYKGAIYGVTSAGGAKNAGTIFRMTLAGKETVLYSFGGGYDGVSPSGTLASVNGVLFGTTSGGGTNGKGTVYAMRP' A
#
# COMPACT_ATOMS: atom_id res chain seq x y z
N GLY A 1 -2.75 -8.92 -2.23
CA GLY A 1 -1.69 -7.97 -1.86
C GLY A 1 -0.40 -8.39 -2.53
N GLY A 2 0.51 -7.45 -2.76
CA GLY A 2 1.87 -7.75 -3.23
C GLY A 2 2.91 -7.28 -2.23
N LEU A 3 4.11 -7.86 -2.31
CA LEU A 3 5.24 -7.61 -1.42
C LEU A 3 6.45 -7.19 -2.25
N VAL A 4 7.24 -6.24 -1.74
CA VAL A 4 8.53 -5.85 -2.29
C VAL A 4 9.58 -5.79 -1.18
N TYR A 5 10.75 -6.35 -1.43
CA TYR A 5 11.91 -6.17 -0.56
C TYR A 5 12.63 -4.87 -0.95
N TYR A 6 12.83 -3.98 0.01
CA TYR A 6 13.53 -2.71 -0.19
C TYR A 6 14.35 -2.34 1.04
N LYS A 7 15.65 -2.11 0.85
CA LYS A 7 16.60 -1.66 1.89
C LYS A 7 16.46 -2.39 3.25
N GLY A 8 16.44 -3.73 3.23
CA GLY A 8 16.43 -4.52 4.48
C GLY A 8 15.06 -4.71 5.13
N ALA A 9 13.97 -4.32 4.46
CA ALA A 9 12.60 -4.54 4.94
C ALA A 9 11.68 -4.99 3.81
N ILE A 10 10.61 -5.68 4.19
CA ILE A 10 9.52 -6.06 3.29
C ILE A 10 8.47 -4.96 3.39
N TYR A 11 8.04 -4.43 2.25
CA TYR A 11 6.91 -3.52 2.13
C TYR A 11 5.80 -4.23 1.41
N GLY A 12 4.56 -3.96 1.81
CA GLY A 12 3.43 -4.63 1.22
C GLY A 12 2.14 -3.88 1.44
N VAL A 13 1.11 -4.42 0.81
CA VAL A 13 -0.26 -3.91 0.96
C VAL A 13 -1.26 -5.01 1.28
N THR A 14 -2.24 -4.65 2.08
CA THR A 14 -3.43 -5.46 2.34
C THR A 14 -4.61 -4.88 1.56
N SER A 15 -5.44 -5.74 0.98
CA SER A 15 -6.62 -5.31 0.20
C SER A 15 -7.83 -4.96 1.08
N ALA A 16 -7.77 -5.30 2.37
CA ALA A 16 -8.77 -5.04 3.39
C ALA A 16 -8.06 -4.88 4.75
N GLY A 17 -8.74 -4.32 5.75
CA GLY A 17 -8.17 -3.91 7.03
C GLY A 17 -7.92 -2.40 7.12
N GLY A 18 -7.29 -1.97 8.22
CA GLY A 18 -7.15 -0.55 8.55
C GLY A 18 -8.45 0.07 9.08
N ALA A 19 -8.43 1.39 9.34
CA ALA A 19 -9.49 2.10 10.06
C ALA A 19 -10.86 2.08 9.35
N LYS A 20 -10.86 1.94 8.02
CA LYS A 20 -12.08 1.91 7.18
C LYS A 20 -12.26 0.61 6.41
N ASN A 21 -11.50 -0.43 6.78
CA ASN A 21 -11.45 -1.70 6.05
C ASN A 21 -11.06 -1.56 4.56
N ALA A 22 -10.44 -0.44 4.16
CA ALA A 22 -10.10 -0.14 2.78
C ALA A 22 -8.70 -0.66 2.37
N GLY A 23 -7.96 -1.25 3.31
CA GLY A 23 -6.60 -1.75 3.11
C GLY A 23 -5.53 -0.86 3.76
N THR A 24 -4.33 -1.41 3.88
CA THR A 24 -3.17 -0.74 4.48
C THR A 24 -1.92 -0.89 3.63
N ILE A 25 -0.99 0.05 3.80
CA ILE A 25 0.42 -0.11 3.45
C ILE A 25 1.17 -0.43 4.73
N PHE A 26 2.02 -1.46 4.70
CA PHE A 26 2.82 -1.84 5.85
C PHE A 26 4.28 -2.03 5.45
N ARG A 27 5.14 -1.97 6.47
CA ARG A 27 6.54 -2.39 6.44
C ARG A 27 6.74 -3.47 7.50
N MET A 28 7.55 -4.47 7.18
CA MET A 28 7.94 -5.53 8.09
C MET A 28 9.45 -5.69 8.06
N THR A 29 10.10 -5.71 9.23
CA THR A 29 11.51 -6.07 9.32
C THR A 29 11.70 -7.56 9.02
N LEU A 30 12.92 -7.98 8.64
CA LEU A 30 13.22 -9.41 8.44
C LEU A 30 13.09 -10.25 9.73
N ALA A 31 13.04 -9.60 10.89
CA ALA A 31 12.74 -10.22 12.18
C ALA A 31 11.23 -10.31 12.48
N GLY A 32 10.36 -9.94 11.54
CA GLY A 32 8.91 -10.04 11.67
C GLY A 32 8.22 -8.87 12.38
N LYS A 33 8.93 -7.79 12.71
CA LYS A 33 8.29 -6.61 13.31
C LYS A 33 7.55 -5.82 12.23
N GLU A 34 6.22 -5.89 12.25
CA GLU A 34 5.33 -5.15 11.36
C GLU A 34 5.12 -3.70 11.86
N THR A 35 4.88 -2.79 10.92
CA THR A 35 4.44 -1.43 11.16
C THR A 35 3.52 -1.00 10.03
N VAL A 36 2.29 -0.63 10.36
CA VAL A 36 1.37 0.01 9.41
C VAL A 36 1.88 1.43 9.14
N LEU A 37 2.17 1.71 7.87
CA LEU A 37 2.65 3.02 7.41
C LEU A 37 1.50 3.90 6.95
N TYR A 38 0.46 3.28 6.40
CA TYR A 38 -0.71 3.99 5.90
C TYR A 38 -1.96 3.12 6.01
N SER A 39 -3.09 3.72 6.37
CA SER A 39 -4.40 3.10 6.32
C SER A 39 -5.25 3.89 5.34
N PHE A 40 -5.69 3.26 4.27
CA PHE A 40 -6.55 3.94 3.30
C PHE A 40 -7.89 4.32 3.94
N GLY A 41 -8.36 5.53 3.62
CA GLY A 41 -9.64 6.08 4.07
C GLY A 41 -10.83 5.68 3.20
N GLY A 42 -10.56 5.12 2.01
CA GLY A 42 -11.59 4.91 0.98
C GLY A 42 -11.96 6.18 0.23
N GLY A 43 -13.02 6.13 -0.57
CA GLY A 43 -13.45 7.28 -1.39
C GLY A 43 -12.33 7.77 -2.30
N TYR A 44 -12.03 9.07 -2.28
CA TYR A 44 -10.96 9.66 -3.10
C TYR A 44 -9.56 9.16 -2.76
N ASP A 45 -9.34 8.66 -1.55
CA ASP A 45 -8.02 8.20 -1.09
C ASP A 45 -7.61 6.86 -1.75
N GLY A 46 -8.60 6.00 -2.02
CA GLY A 46 -8.41 4.69 -2.63
C GLY A 46 -8.91 3.54 -1.76
N VAL A 47 -9.28 2.44 -2.40
CA VAL A 47 -9.86 1.23 -1.78
C VAL A 47 -9.25 -0.01 -2.41
N SER A 48 -8.99 -1.01 -1.58
CA SER A 48 -8.44 -2.30 -1.99
C SER A 48 -7.13 -2.15 -2.79
N PRO A 49 -6.05 -1.68 -2.13
CA PRO A 49 -4.70 -1.76 -2.67
C PRO A 49 -4.40 -3.17 -3.19
N SER A 50 -3.80 -3.23 -4.37
CA SER A 50 -3.53 -4.49 -5.04
C SER A 50 -2.23 -4.45 -5.83
N GLY A 51 -1.71 -5.64 -6.15
CA GLY A 51 -0.46 -5.80 -6.89
C GLY A 51 0.80 -5.61 -6.04
N THR A 52 1.92 -5.93 -6.68
CA THR A 52 3.28 -5.69 -6.15
C THR A 52 3.65 -4.22 -6.33
N LEU A 53 4.33 -3.65 -5.34
CA LEU A 53 4.82 -2.28 -5.42
C LEU A 53 5.99 -2.19 -6.40
N ALA A 54 5.92 -1.24 -7.33
CA ALA A 54 7.02 -0.94 -8.23
C ALA A 54 8.04 -0.04 -7.51
N SER A 55 9.31 -0.44 -7.49
CA SER A 55 10.40 0.36 -6.92
C SER A 55 11.13 1.10 -8.03
N VAL A 56 11.05 2.44 -8.03
CA VAL A 56 11.72 3.29 -9.02
C VAL A 56 12.42 4.44 -8.29
N ASN A 57 13.75 4.52 -8.41
CA ASN A 57 14.57 5.58 -7.83
C ASN A 57 14.30 5.85 -6.33
N GLY A 58 14.09 4.77 -5.57
CA GLY A 58 13.84 4.85 -4.12
C GLY A 58 12.43 5.27 -3.71
N VAL A 59 11.50 5.34 -4.67
CA VAL A 59 10.07 5.54 -4.43
C VAL A 59 9.35 4.22 -4.75
N LEU A 60 8.44 3.83 -3.88
CA LEU A 60 7.54 2.69 -4.13
C LEU A 60 6.21 3.23 -4.68
N PHE A 61 5.76 2.65 -5.78
CA PHE A 61 4.51 3.00 -6.45
C PHE A 61 3.55 1.81 -6.38
N GLY A 62 2.27 2.10 -6.25
CA GLY A 62 1.23 1.09 -6.28
C GLY A 62 -0.11 1.65 -6.71
N THR A 63 -1.09 0.76 -6.79
CA THR A 63 -2.44 1.08 -7.25
C THR A 63 -3.48 0.57 -6.28
N THR A 64 -4.59 1.29 -6.19
CA THR A 64 -5.84 0.81 -5.59
C THR A 64 -6.79 0.40 -6.71
N SER A 65 -7.61 -0.64 -6.50
CA SER A 65 -8.58 -1.08 -7.53
C SER A 65 -9.90 -0.30 -7.47
N GLY A 66 -10.20 0.33 -6.34
CA GLY A 66 -11.39 1.16 -6.13
C GLY A 66 -11.05 2.52 -5.51
N GLY A 67 -12.05 3.39 -5.45
CA GLY A 67 -11.86 4.78 -4.98
C GLY A 67 -11.36 5.72 -6.08
N GLY A 68 -10.80 6.87 -5.70
CA GLY A 68 -10.49 7.96 -6.64
C GLY A 68 -11.74 8.64 -7.20
N THR A 69 -11.54 9.63 -8.08
CA THR A 69 -12.63 10.51 -8.56
C THR A 69 -13.80 9.78 -9.20
N ASN A 70 -13.53 8.68 -9.92
CA ASN A 70 -14.56 7.90 -10.61
C ASN A 70 -14.78 6.51 -9.99
N GLY A 71 -14.24 6.25 -8.79
CA GLY A 71 -14.33 4.95 -8.15
C GLY A 71 -13.53 3.83 -8.83
N LYS A 72 -12.59 4.17 -9.73
CA LYS A 72 -11.79 3.23 -10.54
C LYS A 72 -10.34 3.10 -10.09
N GLY A 73 -10.05 3.49 -8.85
CA GLY A 73 -8.73 3.38 -8.27
C GLY A 73 -7.92 4.67 -8.37
N THR A 74 -6.78 4.63 -7.69
CA THR A 74 -5.75 5.68 -7.65
C THR A 74 -4.38 5.06 -7.83
N VAL A 75 -3.43 5.86 -8.31
CA VAL A 75 -1.99 5.57 -8.20
C VAL A 75 -1.49 6.31 -6.96
N TYR A 76 -0.71 5.64 -6.12
CA TYR A 76 -0.03 6.27 -4.99
C TYR A 76 1.48 6.03 -5.08
N ALA A 77 2.21 6.93 -4.43
CA ALA A 77 3.65 6.87 -4.29
C ALA A 77 4.02 7.06 -2.83
N MET A 78 5.02 6.32 -2.36
CA MET A 78 5.55 6.44 -1.01
C MET A 78 7.07 6.44 -1.03
N ARG A 79 7.67 7.22 -0.13
CA ARG A 79 9.10 7.15 0.17
C ARG A 79 9.26 6.37 1.47
N PRO A 80 9.85 5.17 1.43
CA PRO A 80 10.08 4.35 2.62
C PRO A 80 11.10 4.93 3.59
#